data_AF-A0AAE0JVA5-F1
#
_entry.id   AF-A0AAE0JVA5-F1
#
_cell.length_a   1.000
_cell.length_b   1.000
_cell.length_c   1.000
_cell.angle_alpha   90.00
_cell.angle_beta   90.00
_cell.angle_gamma   90.00
#
_symmetry.space_group_name_H-M   'P 1'
#
loop_
_entity.id
_entity.type
_entity.pdbx_description
1 polymer ?
#
loop_
_entity_poly.entity_id
_entity_poly.type
_entity_poly.pdbx_seq_one_letter_code
_entity_poly.pdbx_strand_id
1 'polypeptide(L)'
;NPPGLAVSVLRSCQGLVKESLGNDLFRQAAHSMVAYARITAAARSSRSARANDADKMTGYVNTAREPLGQAEELCKQPFDDVETLRAEVENAQRLLGKEWYEPVTTKELEAIKSAMVSGPRGISTHSGHWYKCQNGHVVS
;
A
#
# COMPACT_ATOMS: atom_id res chain seq x y z
N ASN A 1 -8.60 -18.74 19.65
CA ASN A 1 -8.27 -17.30 19.71
C ASN A 1 -8.02 -16.82 18.27
N PRO A 2 -8.86 -15.94 17.70
CA PRO A 2 -8.79 -15.53 16.29
C PRO A 2 -7.42 -15.01 15.78
N PRO A 3 -6.54 -14.42 16.60
CA PRO A 3 -5.19 -14.02 16.13
C PRO A 3 -4.27 -15.20 15.82
N GLY A 4 -4.41 -16.33 16.53
CA GLY A 4 -3.51 -17.49 16.39
C GLY A 4 -3.68 -18.22 15.05
N LEU A 5 -4.92 -18.31 14.56
CA LEU A 5 -5.22 -18.93 13.26
C LEU A 5 -4.68 -18.08 12.10
N ALA A 6 -4.84 -16.76 12.16
CA ALA A 6 -4.29 -15.88 11.13
C ALA A 6 -2.77 -16.04 11.01
N VAL A 7 -2.06 -16.03 12.14
CA VAL A 7 -0.60 -16.22 12.16
C VAL A 7 -0.17 -17.58 11.61
N SER A 8 -0.87 -18.66 11.93
CA SER A 8 -0.53 -19.98 11.39
C SER A 8 -0.72 -20.04 9.88
N VAL A 9 -1.83 -19.49 9.37
CA VAL A 9 -2.10 -19.48 7.93
C VAL A 9 -1.11 -18.59 7.18
N LEU A 10 -0.75 -17.43 7.73
CA LEU A 10 0.29 -16.56 7.15
C LEU A 10 1.63 -17.31 7.01
N ARG A 11 2.02 -18.10 8.01
CA ARG A 11 3.23 -18.94 7.94
C ARG A 11 3.10 -20.04 6.88
N SER A 12 1.95 -20.68 6.78
CA SER A 12 1.68 -21.68 5.74
C SER A 12 1.78 -21.07 4.34
N CYS A 13 1.22 -19.88 4.11
CA CYS A 13 1.36 -19.17 2.85
C CYS A 13 2.83 -18.86 2.53
N GLN A 14 3.65 -18.46 3.52
CA GLN A 14 5.09 -18.26 3.29
C GLN A 14 5.82 -19.55 2.91
N GLY A 15 5.47 -20.68 3.55
CA GLY A 15 6.00 -21.99 3.18
C GLY A 15 5.64 -22.35 1.75
N LEU A 16 4.36 -22.23 1.40
CA LEU A 16 3.85 -22.54 0.06
C LEU A 16 4.45 -21.65 -1.03
N VAL A 17 4.71 -20.37 -0.74
CA VAL A 17 5.44 -19.48 -1.66
C VAL A 17 6.84 -20.02 -1.91
N LYS A 18 7.60 -20.35 -0.86
CA LYS A 18 8.97 -20.87 -1.00
C LYS A 18 9.01 -22.18 -1.78
N GLU A 19 8.12 -23.11 -1.46
CA GLU A 19 8.02 -24.39 -2.15
C GLU A 19 7.62 -24.21 -3.62
N SER A 20 6.62 -23.36 -3.89
CA SER A 20 6.16 -23.12 -5.25
C SER A 20 7.25 -22.47 -6.11
N LEU A 21 7.96 -21.47 -5.57
CA LEU A 21 9.09 -20.84 -6.27
C LEU A 21 10.25 -21.82 -6.51
N GLY A 22 10.55 -22.70 -5.55
CA GLY A 22 11.59 -23.72 -5.69
C GLY A 22 11.27 -24.83 -6.69
N ASN A 23 10.02 -24.94 -7.13
CA ASN A 23 9.55 -25.93 -8.11
C ASN A 23 9.02 -25.27 -9.40
N ASP A 24 9.31 -23.98 -9.62
CA ASP A 24 8.85 -23.20 -10.79
C ASP A 24 7.32 -23.17 -10.99
N LEU A 25 6.56 -23.32 -9.90
CA LEU A 25 5.10 -23.27 -9.88
C LEU A 25 4.62 -21.82 -9.70
N PHE A 26 4.92 -20.96 -10.68
CA PHE A 26 4.71 -19.51 -10.57
C PHE A 26 3.26 -19.09 -10.29
N ARG A 27 2.29 -19.80 -10.89
CA ARG A 27 0.86 -19.56 -10.65
C ARG A 27 0.51 -19.79 -9.17
N GLN A 28 0.92 -20.92 -8.61
CA GLN A 28 0.69 -21.28 -7.21
C GLN A 28 1.41 -20.32 -6.25
N ALA A 29 2.64 -19.91 -6.60
CA ALA A 29 3.38 -18.91 -5.84
C ALA A 29 2.59 -17.59 -5.77
N ALA A 30 2.15 -17.05 -6.92
CA ALA A 30 1.41 -15.80 -6.99
C ALA A 30 0.06 -15.86 -6.23
N HIS A 31 -0.71 -16.95 -6.35
CA HIS A 31 -1.92 -17.13 -5.54
C HIS A 31 -1.64 -17.15 -4.03
N SER A 32 -0.54 -17.78 -3.62
CA SER A 32 -0.15 -17.86 -2.21
C SER A 32 0.25 -16.48 -1.65
N MET A 33 0.90 -15.66 -2.47
CA MET A 33 1.24 -14.26 -2.15
C MET A 33 -0.03 -13.40 -2.01
N VAL A 34 -0.99 -13.53 -2.94
CA VAL A 34 -2.29 -12.85 -2.86
C VAL A 34 -3.07 -13.28 -1.61
N ALA A 35 -3.10 -14.57 -1.30
CA ALA A 35 -3.76 -15.10 -0.12
C ALA A 35 -3.15 -14.53 1.18
N TYR A 36 -1.81 -14.49 1.28
CA TYR A 36 -1.11 -13.88 2.40
C TYR A 36 -1.55 -12.43 2.62
N ALA A 37 -1.58 -11.64 1.54
CA ALA A 37 -1.98 -10.24 1.58
C ALA A 37 -3.44 -10.05 2.02
N ARG A 38 -4.38 -10.84 1.47
CA ARG A 38 -5.80 -10.79 1.83
C ARG A 38 -6.03 -11.14 3.29
N ILE A 39 -5.38 -12.19 3.79
CA ILE A 39 -5.47 -12.61 5.20
C ILE A 39 -4.88 -11.53 6.11
N THR A 40 -3.75 -10.94 5.73
CA THR A 40 -3.14 -9.83 6.48
C THR A 40 -4.07 -8.62 6.55
N ALA A 41 -4.69 -8.23 5.44
CA ALA A 41 -5.66 -7.14 5.39
C ALA A 41 -6.89 -7.41 6.27
N ALA A 42 -7.43 -8.64 6.22
CA ALA A 42 -8.57 -9.05 7.04
C ALA A 42 -8.22 -9.12 8.53
N ALA A 43 -7.06 -9.65 8.88
CA ALA A 43 -6.58 -9.68 10.27
C ALA A 43 -6.40 -8.27 10.82
N ARG A 44 -5.83 -7.34 10.03
CA ARG A 44 -5.65 -5.93 10.39
C ARG A 44 -6.96 -5.20 10.62
N SER A 45 -8.00 -5.52 9.84
CA SER A 45 -9.31 -4.87 9.97
C SER A 45 -10.11 -5.38 11.18
N SER A 46 -9.68 -6.47 11.81
CA SER A 46 -10.32 -7.02 13.01
C SER A 46 -10.13 -6.11 14.23
N ARG A 47 -11.16 -6.05 15.10
CA ARG A 47 -11.13 -5.19 16.31
C ARG A 47 -10.05 -5.63 17.30
N SER A 48 -9.81 -6.92 17.46
CA SER A 48 -8.81 -7.42 18.40
C SER A 48 -7.38 -7.06 17.98
N ALA A 49 -7.09 -7.11 16.68
CA ALA A 49 -5.77 -6.76 16.17
C ALA A 49 -5.46 -5.26 16.35
N ARG A 50 -6.46 -4.39 16.14
CA ARG A 50 -6.33 -2.95 16.41
C ARG A 50 -6.07 -2.62 17.88
N ALA A 51 -6.63 -3.42 18.80
CA ALA A 51 -6.51 -3.17 20.24
C ALA A 51 -5.20 -3.70 20.84
N ASN A 52 -4.72 -4.87 20.38
CA ASN A 52 -3.69 -5.63 21.11
C ASN A 52 -2.45 -6.01 20.29
N ASP A 53 -2.47 -5.92 18.96
CA ASP A 53 -1.41 -6.47 18.09
C ASP A 53 -1.04 -5.53 16.92
N ALA A 54 -1.23 -4.21 17.07
CA ALA A 54 -1.02 -3.24 16.00
C ALA A 54 0.39 -3.31 15.37
N ASP A 55 1.44 -3.38 16.19
CA ASP A 55 2.83 -3.47 15.70
C ASP A 55 3.12 -4.76 14.95
N LYS A 56 2.64 -5.90 15.45
CA LYS A 56 2.77 -7.19 14.75
C LYS A 56 2.04 -7.15 13.41
N MET A 57 0.86 -6.54 13.36
CA MET A 57 0.11 -6.39 12.11
C MET A 57 0.83 -5.48 11.12
N THR A 58 1.49 -4.41 11.58
CA THR A 58 2.36 -3.59 10.74
C THR A 58 3.52 -4.41 10.18
N GLY A 59 4.12 -5.28 11.00
CA GLY A 59 5.12 -6.26 10.56
C GLY A 59 4.62 -7.14 9.42
N TYR A 60 3.46 -7.79 9.58
CA TYR A 60 2.88 -8.64 8.53
C TYR A 60 2.52 -7.86 7.25
N VAL A 61 2.00 -6.64 7.38
CA VAL A 61 1.73 -5.77 6.22
C VAL A 61 3.02 -5.47 5.47
N ASN A 62 4.10 -5.14 6.18
CA ASN A 62 5.41 -4.89 5.55
C ASN A 62 5.94 -6.15 4.86
N THR A 63 5.83 -7.32 5.50
CA THR A 63 6.21 -8.61 4.92
C THR A 63 5.36 -8.99 3.70
N ALA A 64 4.12 -8.52 3.58
CA ALA A 64 3.26 -8.79 2.42
C ALA A 64 3.63 -7.97 1.17
N ARG A 65 4.36 -6.85 1.33
CA ARG A 65 4.65 -5.90 0.22
C ARG A 65 5.56 -6.50 -0.84
N GLU A 66 6.70 -7.05 -0.42
CA GLU A 66 7.68 -7.64 -1.34
C GLU A 66 7.10 -8.83 -2.11
N PRO A 67 6.42 -9.81 -1.47
CA PRO A 67 5.76 -10.90 -2.18
C PRO A 67 4.69 -10.42 -3.18
N LEU A 68 3.96 -9.33 -2.90
CA LEU A 68 2.99 -8.81 -3.88
C LEU A 68 3.66 -8.15 -5.09
N GLY A 69 4.80 -7.50 -4.91
CA GLY A 69 5.61 -7.00 -6.04
C GLY A 69 6.14 -8.16 -6.87
N GLN A 70 6.60 -9.24 -6.22
CA GLN A 70 7.01 -10.47 -6.93
C GLN A 70 5.82 -11.12 -7.65
N ALA A 71 4.63 -11.17 -7.06
CA ALA A 71 3.44 -11.71 -7.71
C ALA A 71 3.08 -10.95 -9.00
N GLU A 72 3.25 -9.63 -9.01
CA GLU A 72 3.07 -8.79 -10.19
C GLU A 72 4.08 -9.13 -11.30
N GLU A 73 5.34 -9.33 -10.94
CA GLU A 73 6.38 -9.80 -11.87
C GLU A 73 6.10 -11.20 -12.41
N LEU A 74 5.64 -12.12 -11.56
CA LEU A 74 5.25 -13.47 -11.99
C LEU A 74 4.10 -13.42 -12.99
N CYS A 75 3.14 -12.50 -12.83
CA CYS A 75 2.03 -12.30 -13.78
C CYS A 75 2.45 -11.74 -15.15
N LYS A 76 3.75 -11.48 -15.39
CA LYS A 76 4.30 -11.21 -16.73
C LYS A 76 4.60 -12.49 -17.51
N GLN A 77 4.70 -13.63 -16.81
CA GLN A 77 4.89 -14.93 -17.43
C GLN A 77 3.55 -15.49 -17.94
N PRO A 78 3.56 -16.27 -19.04
CA PRO A 78 2.35 -16.90 -19.54
C PRO A 78 1.97 -18.11 -18.68
N PHE A 79 0.78 -18.04 -18.08
CA PHE A 79 0.06 -19.18 -17.49
C PHE A 79 -1.44 -18.87 -17.55
N ASP A 80 -2.27 -19.89 -17.32
CA ASP A 80 -3.69 -19.86 -17.68
C ASP A 80 -4.44 -18.60 -17.21
N ASP A 81 -4.92 -18.49 -16.01
CA ASP A 81 -5.76 -17.38 -15.54
C ASP A 81 -5.02 -16.06 -15.23
N VAL A 82 -3.93 -15.74 -15.93
CA VAL A 82 -3.02 -14.64 -15.58
C VAL A 82 -3.70 -13.27 -15.46
N GLU A 83 -4.66 -12.94 -16.32
CA GLU A 83 -5.40 -11.67 -16.24
C GLU A 83 -6.26 -11.58 -14.98
N THR A 84 -6.88 -12.69 -14.59
CA THR A 84 -7.66 -12.77 -13.36
C THR A 84 -6.74 -12.59 -12.16
N LEU A 85 -5.60 -13.31 -12.15
CA LEU A 85 -4.64 -13.23 -11.07
C LEU A 85 -4.01 -11.83 -10.95
N ARG A 86 -3.72 -11.17 -12.07
CA ARG A 86 -3.23 -9.78 -12.08
C ARG A 86 -4.22 -8.82 -11.41
N ALA A 87 -5.51 -8.95 -11.72
CA ALA A 87 -6.56 -8.18 -11.05
C ALA A 87 -6.65 -8.49 -9.54
N GLU A 88 -6.42 -9.75 -9.15
CA GLU A 88 -6.36 -10.12 -7.74
C GLU A 88 -5.16 -9.50 -7.01
N VAL A 89 -3.99 -9.48 -7.65
CA VAL A 89 -2.76 -8.84 -7.14
C VAL A 89 -2.99 -7.34 -6.94
N GLU A 90 -3.55 -6.65 -7.94
CA GLU A 90 -3.86 -5.22 -7.85
C GLU A 90 -4.84 -4.94 -6.70
N ASN A 91 -5.92 -5.73 -6.60
CA ASN A 91 -6.87 -5.59 -5.51
C ASN A 91 -6.22 -5.86 -4.13
N ALA A 92 -5.36 -6.86 -4.02
CA ALA A 92 -4.64 -7.17 -2.79
C ALA A 92 -3.67 -6.04 -2.38
N GLN A 93 -2.97 -5.44 -3.33
CA GLN A 93 -2.15 -4.24 -3.10
C GLN A 93 -3.03 -3.10 -2.56
N ARG A 94 -4.19 -2.84 -3.19
CA ARG A 94 -5.14 -1.80 -2.74
C ARG A 94 -5.64 -2.06 -1.32
N LEU A 95 -5.99 -3.30 -0.97
CA LEU A 95 -6.48 -3.69 0.37
C LEU A 95 -5.44 -3.46 1.48
N LEU A 96 -4.16 -3.62 1.19
CA LEU A 96 -3.09 -3.31 2.15
C LEU A 96 -2.85 -1.82 2.32
N GLY A 97 -3.47 -0.99 1.48
CA GLY A 97 -3.40 0.46 1.50
C GLY A 97 -2.44 0.98 0.45
N LYS A 98 -2.72 0.72 -0.84
CA LYS A 98 -1.96 1.28 -1.97
C LYS A 98 -2.20 2.80 -2.07
N GLU A 99 -1.75 3.57 -1.10
CA GLU A 99 -1.13 4.87 -1.37
C GLU A 99 0.36 4.59 -1.57
N TRP A 100 0.70 3.98 -2.70
CA TRP A 100 2.09 3.93 -3.14
C TRP A 100 2.31 5.24 -3.85
N TYR A 101 2.56 6.31 -3.08
CA TYR A 101 3.39 7.35 -3.64
C TYR A 101 4.72 6.66 -3.96
N GLU A 102 5.14 6.69 -5.22
CA GLU A 102 6.58 6.60 -5.47
C GLU A 102 7.25 7.62 -4.53
N PRO A 103 8.39 7.30 -3.90
CA PRO A 103 9.07 8.27 -3.06
C PRO A 103 9.25 9.54 -3.88
N VAL A 104 8.54 10.60 -3.50
CA VAL A 104 8.59 11.88 -4.21
C VAL A 104 10.04 12.32 -4.21
N THR A 105 10.64 12.33 -5.39
CA THR A 105 12.05 12.68 -5.52
C THR A 105 12.23 14.13 -5.07
N THR A 106 13.44 14.46 -4.59
CA THR A 106 13.77 15.86 -4.24
C THR A 106 13.48 16.81 -5.40
N LYS A 107 13.70 16.34 -6.63
CA LYS A 107 13.42 17.07 -7.88
C LYS A 107 11.93 17.35 -8.09
N GLU A 108 11.06 16.38 -7.82
CA GLU A 108 9.61 16.58 -7.93
C GLU A 108 9.10 17.53 -6.83
N LEU A 109 9.63 17.41 -5.61
CA LEU A 109 9.36 18.33 -4.51
C LEU A 109 9.77 19.76 -4.84
N GLU A 110 10.94 19.95 -5.45
CA GLU A 110 11.42 21.26 -5.91
C GLU A 110 10.57 21.82 -7.06
N ALA A 111 10.15 20.98 -8.01
CA ALA A 111 9.27 21.39 -9.10
C ALA A 111 7.90 21.87 -8.59
N ILE A 112 7.31 21.17 -7.62
CA ILE A 112 6.06 21.57 -6.97
C ILE A 112 6.25 22.90 -6.22
N LYS A 113 7.31 23.02 -5.40
CA LYS A 113 7.64 24.27 -4.69
C LYS A 113 7.84 25.43 -5.65
N SER A 114 8.56 25.21 -6.74
CA SER A 114 8.79 26.21 -7.77
C SER A 114 7.48 26.65 -8.42
N ALA A 115 6.60 25.72 -8.82
CA ALA A 115 5.30 26.05 -9.40
C ALA A 115 4.37 26.80 -8.43
N MET A 116 4.43 26.49 -7.13
CA MET A 116 3.68 27.19 -6.08
C MET A 116 4.17 28.63 -5.83
N VAL A 117 5.44 28.94 -6.14
CA VAL A 117 6.02 30.28 -5.97
C VAL A 117 5.97 31.09 -7.27
N SER A 118 6.17 30.44 -8.42
CA SER A 118 6.32 31.09 -9.74
C SER A 118 5.05 31.06 -10.60
N GLY A 119 4.03 30.29 -10.23
CA GLY A 119 2.79 30.18 -10.99
C GLY A 119 1.95 31.48 -10.99
N PRO A 120 1.01 31.65 -11.93
CA PRO A 120 0.13 32.82 -12.00
C PRO A 120 -0.75 33.04 -10.76
N ARG A 121 -0.91 32.00 -9.93
CA ARG A 121 -1.57 32.02 -8.60
C ARG A 121 -0.61 31.66 -7.46
N GLY A 122 0.69 31.73 -7.71
CA GLY A 122 1.70 31.41 -6.71
C GLY A 122 1.61 32.34 -5.52
N ILE A 123 2.08 31.88 -4.36
CA ILE A 123 2.17 32.72 -3.16
C ILE A 123 3.28 33.74 -3.41
N SER A 124 2.91 34.82 -4.09
CA SER A 124 3.75 36.00 -4.20
C SER A 124 3.84 36.58 -2.80
N THR A 125 5.02 36.48 -2.20
CA THR A 125 5.36 36.94 -0.84
C THR A 125 5.31 38.46 -0.66
N HIS A 126 4.44 39.13 -1.42
CA HIS A 126 4.05 40.52 -1.23
C HIS A 126 2.61 40.69 -0.71
N SER A 127 1.88 39.61 -0.39
CA SER A 127 0.55 39.74 0.23
C SER A 127 0.63 39.94 1.75
N GLY A 128 1.26 41.03 2.19
CA GLY A 128 1.08 41.59 3.54
C GLY A 128 -0.27 42.29 3.73
N HIS A 129 -1.31 41.85 3.01
CA HIS A 129 -2.63 42.45 3.07
C HIS A 129 -3.68 41.35 3.21
N TRP A 130 -3.99 41.02 4.46
CA TRP A 130 -5.14 40.17 4.78
C TRP A 130 -6.40 40.91 4.32
N TYR A 131 -7.11 40.34 3.35
CA TYR A 131 -8.40 40.88 2.90
C TYR A 131 -9.37 40.90 4.08
N LYS A 132 -9.97 42.06 4.34
CA LYS A 132 -11.06 42.20 5.32
C LYS A 132 -12.31 41.47 4.80
N CYS A 133 -12.91 40.64 5.64
CA CYS A 133 -14.23 40.06 5.40
C CYS A 133 -15.28 41.16 5.20
N GLN A 134 -16.24 40.93 4.32
CA GLN A 134 -17.34 41.86 3.99
C GLN A 134 -18.24 42.20 5.21
N ASN A 135 -18.07 41.49 6.33
CA ASN A 135 -18.74 41.73 7.62
C ASN A 135 -17.86 42.40 8.69
N GLY A 136 -16.66 42.90 8.37
CA GLY A 136 -15.95 43.86 9.24
C GLY A 136 -15.36 43.34 10.55
N HIS A 137 -15.18 42.03 10.74
CA HIS A 137 -14.51 41.50 11.92
C HIS A 137 -12.98 41.64 11.81
N VAL A 138 -12.34 42.12 12.88
CA VAL A 138 -10.88 42.05 13.07
C VAL A 138 -10.50 40.67 13.59
N VAL A 139 -9.52 40.03 12.97
CA VAL A 139 -8.91 38.80 13.49
C VAL A 139 -7.73 39.25 14.36
N SER A 140 -7.86 39.08 15.68
CA SER A 140 -6.71 39.02 16.60
C SER A 140 -6.39 37.57 16.88
#